data_AF-A0A7Y5TB64-F1
#
_entry.id   AF-A0A7Y5TB64-F1
#
_cell.length_a   1.000
_cell.length_b   1.000
_cell.length_c   1.000
_cell.angle_alpha   90.00
_cell.angle_beta   90.00
_cell.angle_gamma   90.00
#
_symmetry.space_group_name_H-M   'P 1'
#
loop_
_entity.id
_entity.type
_entity.pdbx_description
1 polymer ?
#
loop_
_entity_poly.entity_id
_entity_poly.type
_entity_poly.pdbx_seq_one_letter_code
_entity_poly.pdbx_strand_id
1 'polypeptide(L)'
;MTSNDGQRSPDYRSPASIRNQDFRRRRRGLDPEEVFEYVDQLAAQIERSESELRRLREHNEQLRGETHKLVGEIQEMRTRLTESEVSGEDRINDQVVQLFSQAQLVAEEMVEDISRDARERLGHARAQERQIIDEAMQTAERTRREAEAMINRTAQESSYTMQSSLGASSGDVDQVRSFAQSAQAQMQSIMDTFAAQVAELGGGRGYSTQYVNGSAHEHNGWQIEPPRGRGDQRGSA
;
A
#
# COMPACT_ATOMS: atom_id res chain seq x y z
N MET A 1 -44.04 -3.68 -27.20
CA MET A 1 -44.75 -4.92 -27.53
C MET A 1 -45.33 -4.78 -28.93
N THR A 2 -44.51 -5.03 -29.94
CA THR A 2 -44.95 -5.04 -31.34
C THR A 2 -45.31 -6.47 -31.68
N SER A 3 -46.60 -6.74 -31.76
CA SER A 3 -47.16 -7.95 -32.35
C SER A 3 -46.56 -8.12 -33.74
N ASN A 4 -45.64 -9.08 -33.86
CA ASN A 4 -45.08 -9.44 -35.15
C ASN A 4 -46.15 -10.30 -35.82
N ASP A 5 -47.03 -9.64 -36.57
CA ASP A 5 -48.03 -10.27 -37.42
C ASP A 5 -47.39 -11.41 -38.17
N GLY A 6 -47.99 -12.60 -38.02
CA GLY A 6 -47.59 -13.79 -38.73
C GLY A 6 -47.54 -13.47 -40.21
N GLN A 7 -46.32 -13.33 -40.74
CA GLN A 7 -46.07 -13.45 -42.15
C GLN A 7 -46.66 -14.79 -42.56
N ARG A 8 -47.85 -14.73 -43.15
CA ARG A 8 -48.47 -15.87 -43.83
C ARG A 8 -47.39 -16.39 -44.76
N SER A 9 -46.80 -17.53 -44.39
CA SER A 9 -45.94 -18.25 -45.32
C SER A 9 -46.73 -18.36 -46.61
N PRO A 10 -46.20 -17.92 -47.76
CA PRO A 10 -46.91 -18.10 -49.02
C PRO A 10 -47.23 -19.58 -49.12
N ASP A 11 -48.46 -19.93 -49.50
CA ASP A 11 -48.93 -21.32 -49.55
C ASP A 11 -48.03 -22.12 -50.50
N TYR A 12 -46.95 -22.71 -49.96
CA TYR A 12 -46.00 -23.50 -50.72
C TYR A 12 -46.72 -24.78 -51.12
N ARG A 13 -46.78 -25.05 -52.43
CA ARG A 13 -47.31 -26.32 -52.92
C ARG A 13 -46.40 -27.43 -52.42
N SER A 14 -46.99 -28.47 -51.85
CA SER A 14 -46.21 -29.64 -51.43
C SER A 14 -45.54 -30.27 -52.66
N PRO A 15 -44.37 -30.89 -52.49
CA PRO A 15 -43.71 -31.65 -53.55
C PRO A 15 -44.64 -32.64 -54.25
N ALA A 16 -45.52 -33.31 -53.49
CA ALA A 16 -46.54 -34.21 -54.02
C ALA A 16 -47.59 -33.48 -54.88
N SER A 17 -48.01 -32.27 -54.48
CA SER A 17 -48.92 -31.44 -55.28
C SER A 17 -48.29 -30.93 -56.57
N ILE A 18 -46.97 -30.76 -56.60
CA ILE A 18 -46.22 -30.33 -57.79
C ILE A 18 -46.11 -31.49 -58.79
N ARG A 19 -45.78 -32.69 -58.33
CA ARG A 19 -45.70 -33.90 -59.17
C ARG A 19 -47.04 -34.28 -59.81
N ASN A 20 -48.14 -34.07 -59.09
CA ASN A 20 -49.49 -34.45 -59.54
C ASN A 20 -50.20 -33.35 -60.34
N GLN A 21 -49.47 -32.36 -60.84
CA GLN A 21 -50.09 -31.22 -61.51
C GLN A 21 -50.43 -31.52 -62.98
N ASP A 22 -51.68 -31.27 -63.35
CA ASP A 22 -52.15 -31.47 -64.73
C ASP A 22 -51.84 -30.27 -65.63
N PHE A 23 -51.30 -30.55 -66.81
CA PHE A 23 -51.00 -29.56 -67.85
C PHE A 23 -51.88 -29.73 -69.08
N ARG A 24 -52.50 -28.64 -69.55
CA ARG A 24 -53.30 -28.63 -70.78
C ARG A 24 -52.39 -28.55 -72.01
N ARG A 25 -52.54 -29.47 -72.96
CA ARG A 25 -51.79 -29.46 -74.24
C ARG A 25 -52.30 -28.36 -75.18
N ARG A 26 -51.39 -27.66 -75.87
CA ARG A 26 -51.70 -26.65 -76.90
C ARG A 26 -50.92 -26.96 -78.18
N ARG A 27 -51.45 -26.58 -79.36
CA ARG A 27 -50.85 -26.88 -80.69
C ARG A 27 -49.41 -26.37 -80.90
N ARG A 28 -48.92 -25.48 -80.03
CA ARG A 28 -47.55 -24.94 -80.02
C ARG A 28 -47.12 -24.75 -78.56
N GLY A 29 -47.08 -25.84 -77.81
CA GLY A 29 -46.72 -25.88 -76.38
C GLY A 29 -45.28 -26.34 -76.13
N LEU A 30 -44.88 -26.31 -74.87
CA LEU A 30 -43.64 -26.94 -74.39
C LEU A 30 -43.73 -28.47 -74.52
N ASP A 31 -42.58 -29.12 -74.66
CA ASP A 31 -42.49 -30.58 -74.70
C ASP A 31 -42.98 -31.17 -73.36
N PRO A 32 -44.00 -32.04 -73.35
CA PRO A 32 -44.48 -32.65 -72.13
C PRO A 32 -43.40 -33.40 -71.35
N GLU A 33 -42.48 -34.10 -72.02
CA GLU A 33 -41.44 -34.90 -71.34
C GLU A 33 -40.46 -34.00 -70.58
N GLU A 34 -39.99 -32.93 -71.22
CA GLU A 34 -39.13 -31.91 -70.60
C GLU A 34 -39.83 -31.21 -69.42
N VAL A 35 -41.13 -30.92 -69.53
CA VAL A 35 -41.91 -30.32 -68.44
C VAL A 35 -42.04 -31.28 -67.26
N PHE A 36 -42.34 -32.56 -67.48
CA PHE A 36 -42.46 -33.53 -66.38
C PHE A 36 -41.11 -33.76 -65.69
N GLU A 37 -40.03 -33.88 -66.45
CA GLU A 37 -38.68 -34.03 -65.89
C GLU A 37 -38.31 -32.81 -65.02
N TYR A 38 -38.57 -31.60 -65.51
CA TYR A 38 -38.32 -30.38 -64.75
C TYR A 38 -39.18 -30.29 -63.47
N VAL A 39 -40.46 -30.65 -63.56
CA VAL A 39 -41.39 -30.67 -62.42
C VAL A 39 -40.93 -31.67 -61.35
N ASP A 40 -40.44 -32.84 -61.75
CA ASP A 40 -39.87 -33.83 -60.85
C ASP A 40 -38.59 -33.33 -60.17
N GLN A 41 -37.69 -32.71 -60.93
CA GLN A 41 -36.48 -32.09 -60.38
C GLN A 41 -36.82 -30.96 -59.38
N LEU A 42 -37.81 -30.12 -59.70
CA LEU A 42 -38.30 -29.05 -58.84
C LEU A 42 -38.89 -29.61 -57.53
N ALA A 43 -39.75 -30.63 -57.62
CA ALA A 43 -40.32 -31.28 -56.45
C ALA A 43 -39.22 -31.89 -55.56
N ALA A 44 -38.22 -32.56 -56.14
CA ALA A 44 -37.09 -33.12 -55.41
C ALA A 44 -36.18 -32.03 -54.79
N GLN A 45 -36.06 -30.87 -55.42
CA GLN A 45 -35.34 -29.73 -54.85
C GLN A 45 -36.07 -29.14 -53.64
N ILE A 46 -37.40 -29.03 -53.72
CA ILE A 46 -38.24 -28.55 -52.61
C ILE A 46 -38.21 -29.54 -51.44
N GLU A 47 -38.31 -30.86 -51.69
CA GLU A 47 -38.17 -31.86 -50.61
C GLU A 47 -36.84 -31.75 -49.88
N ARG A 48 -35.74 -31.57 -50.64
CA ARG A 48 -34.42 -31.37 -50.05
C ARG A 48 -34.36 -30.11 -49.19
N SER A 49 -34.80 -28.96 -49.71
CA SER A 49 -34.77 -27.71 -48.95
C SER A 49 -35.69 -27.73 -47.73
N GLU A 50 -36.88 -28.34 -47.82
CA GLU A 50 -37.77 -28.53 -46.68
C GLU A 50 -37.15 -29.42 -45.60
N SER A 51 -36.45 -30.49 -46.00
CA SER A 51 -35.74 -31.37 -45.06
C SER A 51 -34.60 -30.65 -44.34
N GLU A 52 -33.86 -29.79 -45.04
CA GLU A 52 -32.81 -28.95 -44.47
C GLU A 52 -33.38 -27.89 -43.53
N LEU A 53 -34.46 -27.21 -43.92
CA LEU A 53 -35.16 -26.25 -43.06
C LEU A 53 -35.69 -26.91 -41.79
N ARG A 54 -36.19 -28.15 -41.88
CA ARG A 54 -36.62 -28.90 -40.69
C ARG A 54 -35.46 -29.18 -39.75
N ARG A 55 -34.34 -29.70 -40.28
CA ARG A 55 -33.12 -29.94 -39.50
C ARG A 55 -32.58 -28.67 -38.84
N LEU A 56 -32.54 -27.56 -39.58
CA LEU A 56 -32.08 -26.28 -39.05
C LEU A 56 -33.00 -25.73 -37.96
N ARG A 57 -34.31 -25.93 -38.08
CA ARG A 57 -35.28 -25.53 -37.04
C ARG A 57 -35.12 -26.38 -35.78
N GLU A 58 -35.02 -27.70 -35.92
CA GLU A 58 -34.78 -28.61 -34.81
C GLU A 58 -33.47 -28.27 -34.09
N HIS A 59 -32.40 -27.99 -34.83
CA HIS A 59 -31.12 -27.58 -34.24
C HIS A 59 -31.19 -26.22 -33.56
N ASN A 60 -31.89 -25.24 -34.14
CA ASN A 60 -32.12 -23.95 -33.49
C ASN A 60 -32.92 -24.10 -32.19
N GLU A 61 -33.90 -24.99 -32.16
CA GLU A 61 -34.68 -25.27 -30.95
C GLU A 61 -33.82 -25.92 -29.87
N GLN A 62 -32.94 -26.86 -30.24
CA GLN A 62 -31.95 -27.44 -29.33
C GLN A 62 -31.01 -26.38 -28.74
N LEU A 63 -30.40 -25.54 -29.59
CA LEU A 63 -29.51 -24.46 -29.15
C LEU A 63 -30.24 -23.45 -28.24
N ARG A 64 -31.50 -23.13 -28.53
CA ARG A 64 -32.33 -22.30 -27.66
C ARG A 64 -32.58 -22.96 -26.31
N GLY A 65 -32.80 -24.26 -26.28
CA GLY A 65 -32.92 -25.03 -25.04
C GLY A 65 -31.62 -25.02 -24.21
N GLU A 66 -30.47 -25.19 -24.86
CA GLU A 66 -29.15 -25.15 -24.20
C GLU A 66 -28.84 -23.77 -23.64
N THR A 67 -29.04 -22.72 -24.43
CA THR A 67 -28.85 -21.34 -23.97
C THR A 67 -29.76 -21.00 -22.80
N HIS A 68 -31.02 -21.46 -22.81
CA HIS A 68 -31.92 -21.29 -21.67
C HIS A 68 -31.40 -21.98 -20.40
N LYS A 69 -30.90 -23.22 -20.52
CA LYS A 69 -30.29 -23.95 -19.39
C LYS A 69 -29.07 -23.23 -18.83
N LEU A 70 -28.14 -22.83 -19.70
CA LEU A 70 -26.92 -22.12 -19.29
C LEU A 70 -27.24 -20.77 -18.62
N VAL A 71 -28.26 -20.05 -19.11
CA VAL A 71 -28.73 -18.82 -18.47
C VAL A 71 -29.26 -19.10 -17.07
N GLY A 72 -30.03 -20.19 -16.89
CA GLY A 72 -30.50 -20.63 -15.57
C GLY A 72 -29.35 -20.96 -14.63
N GLU A 73 -28.36 -21.74 -15.09
CA GLU A 73 -27.17 -22.08 -14.30
C GLU A 73 -26.36 -20.84 -13.89
N ILE A 74 -26.18 -19.88 -14.81
CA ILE A 74 -25.50 -18.61 -14.49
C ILE A 74 -26.28 -17.81 -13.45
N GLN A 75 -27.61 -17.77 -13.55
CA GLN A 75 -28.45 -17.10 -12.56
C GLN A 75 -28.31 -17.75 -11.19
N GLU A 76 -28.34 -19.08 -11.09
CA GLU A 76 -28.14 -19.80 -9.84
C GLU A 76 -26.72 -19.60 -9.26
N MET A 77 -25.69 -19.60 -10.10
CA MET A 77 -24.32 -19.32 -9.63
C MET A 77 -24.21 -17.89 -9.10
N ARG A 78 -24.85 -16.93 -9.77
CA ARG A 78 -24.89 -15.53 -9.30
C ARG A 78 -25.62 -15.39 -7.97
N THR A 79 -26.77 -16.04 -7.78
CA THR A 79 -27.48 -15.96 -6.49
C THR A 79 -26.64 -16.58 -5.36
N ARG A 80 -26.02 -17.74 -5.59
CA ARG A 80 -25.11 -18.37 -4.61
C ARG A 80 -23.92 -17.48 -4.28
N LEU A 81 -23.35 -16.79 -5.27
CA LEU A 81 -22.23 -15.87 -5.06
C LEU A 81 -22.69 -14.68 -4.20
N THR A 82 -23.82 -14.05 -4.53
CA THR A 82 -24.34 -12.91 -3.76
C THR A 82 -24.69 -13.30 -2.33
N GLU A 83 -25.26 -14.50 -2.10
CA GLU A 83 -25.55 -14.99 -0.75
C GLU A 83 -24.27 -15.23 0.06
N SER A 84 -23.22 -15.74 -0.59
CA SER A 84 -21.90 -15.93 0.03
C SER A 84 -21.19 -14.62 0.32
N GLU A 85 -21.30 -13.62 -0.57
CA GLU A 85 -20.70 -12.29 -0.40
C GLU A 85 -21.35 -11.57 0.79
N VAL A 86 -22.68 -11.50 0.84
CA VAL A 86 -23.41 -10.88 1.95
C VAL A 86 -23.09 -11.56 3.29
N SER A 87 -23.07 -12.90 3.32
CA SER A 87 -22.71 -13.64 4.54
C SER A 87 -21.24 -13.48 4.95
N GLY A 88 -20.34 -13.25 3.99
CA GLY A 88 -18.92 -13.02 4.25
C GLY A 88 -18.65 -11.62 4.76
N GLU A 89 -19.30 -10.62 4.17
CA GLU A 89 -19.16 -9.21 4.53
C GLU A 89 -19.63 -8.94 5.97
N ASP A 90 -20.76 -9.50 6.38
CA ASP A 90 -21.26 -9.39 7.76
C ASP A 90 -20.28 -10.01 8.77
N ARG A 91 -19.72 -11.20 8.48
CA ARG A 91 -18.75 -11.87 9.36
C ARG A 91 -17.42 -11.13 9.45
N ILE A 92 -16.94 -10.57 8.34
CA ILE A 92 -15.71 -9.77 8.31
C ILE A 92 -15.92 -8.49 9.09
N ASN A 93 -17.08 -7.84 8.93
CA ASN A 93 -17.41 -6.63 9.67
C ASN A 93 -17.45 -6.88 11.18
N ASP A 94 -18.13 -7.94 11.63
CA ASP A 94 -18.15 -8.34 13.04
C ASP A 94 -16.74 -8.62 13.60
N GLN A 95 -15.91 -9.31 12.83
CA GLN A 95 -14.52 -9.58 13.20
C GLN A 95 -13.68 -8.31 13.28
N VAL A 96 -13.84 -7.36 12.36
CA VAL A 96 -13.14 -6.06 12.38
C VAL A 96 -13.58 -5.22 13.57
N VAL A 97 -14.88 -5.18 13.88
CA VAL A 97 -15.41 -4.52 15.08
C VAL A 97 -14.81 -5.13 16.35
N GLN A 98 -14.74 -6.47 16.41
CA GLN A 98 -14.11 -7.16 17.54
C GLN A 98 -12.62 -6.84 17.66
N LEU A 99 -11.87 -6.86 16.54
CA LEU A 99 -10.45 -6.49 16.51
C LEU A 99 -10.23 -5.04 16.94
N PHE A 100 -11.08 -4.11 16.51
CA PHE A 100 -10.98 -2.72 16.91
C PHE A 100 -11.23 -2.54 18.40
N SER A 101 -12.24 -3.23 18.95
CA SER A 101 -12.50 -3.23 20.40
C SER A 101 -11.32 -3.79 21.20
N GLN A 102 -10.68 -4.86 20.69
CA GLN A 102 -9.50 -5.46 21.31
C GLN A 102 -8.29 -4.51 21.24
N ALA A 103 -8.05 -3.91 20.08
CA ALA A 103 -6.95 -2.97 19.89
C ALA A 103 -7.11 -1.72 20.79
N GLN A 104 -8.34 -1.25 20.98
CA GLN A 104 -8.62 -0.14 21.88
C GLN A 104 -8.29 -0.50 23.34
N LEU A 105 -8.71 -1.67 23.82
CA LEU A 105 -8.38 -2.14 25.17
C LEU A 105 -6.87 -2.24 25.40
N VAL A 106 -6.14 -2.82 24.43
CA VAL A 106 -4.67 -2.91 24.49
C VAL A 106 -4.03 -1.53 24.47
N ALA A 107 -4.53 -0.60 23.65
CA ALA A 107 -4.01 0.76 23.62
C ALA A 107 -4.24 1.49 24.94
N GLU A 108 -5.41 1.33 25.57
CA GLU A 108 -5.73 1.90 26.88
C GLU A 108 -4.81 1.34 27.97
N GLU A 109 -4.58 0.03 27.99
CA GLU A 109 -3.63 -0.64 28.88
C GLU A 109 -2.19 -0.10 28.69
N MET A 110 -1.73 0.00 27.44
CA MET A 110 -0.40 0.55 27.14
C MET A 110 -0.24 2.00 27.60
N VAL A 111 -1.28 2.84 27.44
CA VAL A 111 -1.25 4.22 27.92
C VAL A 111 -1.14 4.26 29.44
N GLU A 112 -1.87 3.38 30.14
CA GLU A 112 -1.78 3.29 31.59
C GLU A 112 -0.37 2.88 32.04
N ASP A 113 0.20 1.85 31.43
CA ASP A 113 1.55 1.36 31.73
C ASP A 113 2.63 2.41 31.46
N ILE A 114 2.59 3.07 30.30
CA ILE A 114 3.53 4.15 29.97
C ILE A 114 3.36 5.30 30.96
N SER A 115 2.12 5.62 31.36
CA SER A 115 1.89 6.68 32.34
C SER A 115 2.46 6.34 33.72
N ARG A 116 2.47 5.05 34.08
CA ARG A 116 3.06 4.56 35.33
C ARG A 116 4.58 4.65 35.28
N ASP A 117 5.21 4.12 34.23
CA ASP A 117 6.67 4.19 34.02
C ASP A 117 7.16 5.66 33.97
N ALA A 118 6.44 6.54 33.28
CA ALA A 118 6.78 7.96 33.22
C ALA A 118 6.75 8.62 34.61
N ARG A 119 5.76 8.29 35.45
CA ARG A 119 5.68 8.82 36.82
C ARG A 119 6.81 8.31 37.69
N GLU A 120 7.17 7.03 37.58
CA GLU A 120 8.30 6.44 38.32
C GLU A 120 9.63 7.08 37.92
N ARG A 121 9.89 7.20 36.61
CA ARG A 121 11.10 7.86 36.09
C ARG A 121 11.20 9.32 36.51
N LEU A 122 10.09 10.06 36.47
CA LEU A 122 10.05 11.43 36.99
C LEU A 122 10.30 11.48 38.50
N GLY A 123 9.80 10.51 39.26
CA GLY A 123 10.10 10.34 40.67
C GLY A 123 11.59 10.16 40.92
N HIS A 124 12.23 9.26 40.18
CA HIS A 124 13.68 9.02 40.25
C HIS A 124 14.49 10.26 39.86
N ALA A 125 14.16 10.91 38.74
CA ALA A 125 14.84 12.11 38.30
C ALA A 125 14.75 13.24 39.33
N ARG A 126 13.57 13.45 39.94
CA ARG A 126 13.39 14.45 41.00
C ARG A 126 14.14 14.10 42.29
N ALA A 127 14.22 12.83 42.65
CA ALA A 127 15.01 12.40 43.80
C ALA A 127 16.51 12.64 43.57
N GLN A 128 17.00 12.29 42.38
CA GLN A 128 18.38 12.55 41.97
C GLN A 128 18.69 14.05 41.90
N GLU A 129 17.78 14.86 41.37
CA GLU A 129 17.91 16.32 41.34
C GLU A 129 18.09 16.89 42.76
N ARG A 130 17.25 16.47 43.72
CA ARG A 130 17.39 16.89 45.12
C ARG A 130 18.75 16.49 45.71
N GLN A 131 19.20 15.26 45.45
CA GLN A 131 20.49 14.80 45.93
C GLN A 131 21.65 15.64 45.37
N ILE A 132 21.63 15.95 44.07
CA ILE A 132 22.65 16.81 43.44
C ILE A 132 22.62 18.22 44.04
N ILE A 133 21.43 18.79 44.27
CA ILE A 133 21.28 20.11 44.90
C ILE A 133 21.84 20.09 46.32
N ASP A 134 21.50 19.08 47.12
CA ASP A 134 21.98 18.95 48.49
C ASP A 134 23.52 18.80 48.54
N GLU A 135 24.10 18.02 47.63
CA GLU A 135 25.55 17.86 47.49
C GLU A 135 26.24 19.16 47.05
N ALA A 136 25.66 19.87 46.09
CA ALA A 136 26.16 21.17 45.63
C ALA A 136 26.10 22.22 46.76
N MET A 137 25.01 22.25 47.54
CA MET A 137 24.88 23.13 48.71
C MET A 137 25.93 22.81 49.77
N GLN A 138 26.15 21.53 50.08
CA GLN A 138 27.18 21.11 51.03
C GLN A 138 28.59 21.48 50.54
N THR A 139 28.86 21.32 49.26
CA THR A 139 30.16 21.66 48.66
C THR A 139 30.38 23.17 48.68
N ALA A 140 29.37 23.96 48.31
CA ALA A 140 29.41 25.41 48.39
C ALA A 140 29.61 25.92 49.83
N GLU A 141 28.98 25.26 50.81
CA GLU A 141 29.15 25.60 52.23
C GLU A 141 30.56 25.25 52.74
N ARG A 142 31.16 24.15 52.28
CA ARG A 142 32.56 23.80 52.58
C ARG A 142 33.53 24.81 51.97
N THR A 143 33.39 25.12 50.68
CA THR A 143 34.27 26.09 50.00
C THR A 143 34.13 27.49 50.58
N ARG A 144 32.91 27.90 50.97
CA ARG A 144 32.68 29.15 51.72
C ARG A 144 33.48 29.18 53.02
N ARG A 145 33.39 28.13 53.84
CA ARG A 145 34.12 28.05 55.12
C ARG A 145 35.64 28.02 54.93
N GLU A 146 36.12 27.32 53.90
CA GLU A 146 37.54 27.28 53.56
C GLU A 146 38.04 28.65 53.12
N ALA A 147 37.29 29.36 52.27
CA ALA A 147 37.60 30.73 51.86
C ALA A 147 37.58 31.70 53.06
N GLU A 148 36.59 31.61 53.94
CA GLU A 148 36.52 32.40 55.18
C GLU A 148 37.73 32.10 56.10
N ALA A 149 38.15 30.84 56.23
CA ALA A 149 39.33 30.46 57.00
C ALA A 149 40.63 31.00 56.38
N MET A 150 40.74 30.98 55.05
CA MET A 150 41.89 31.58 54.34
C MET A 150 41.93 33.11 54.47
N ILE A 151 40.77 33.79 54.43
CA ILE A 151 40.68 35.24 54.66
C ILE A 151 41.08 35.60 56.09
N ASN A 152 40.61 34.85 57.09
CA ASN A 152 41.03 35.08 58.48
C ASN A 152 42.52 34.77 58.69
N ARG A 153 43.05 33.74 58.03
CA ARG A 153 44.49 33.41 58.08
C ARG A 153 45.34 34.49 57.43
N THR A 154 44.97 34.98 56.24
CA THR A 154 45.68 36.08 55.57
C THR A 154 45.53 37.41 56.31
N ALA A 155 44.41 37.67 56.99
CA ALA A 155 44.25 38.84 57.87
C ALA A 155 45.15 38.75 59.12
N GLN A 156 45.30 37.57 59.72
CA GLN A 156 46.24 37.33 60.83
C GLN A 156 47.70 37.39 60.39
N GLU A 157 48.04 36.83 59.23
CA GLU A 157 49.37 36.90 58.63
C GLU A 157 49.72 38.33 58.20
N SER A 158 48.77 39.10 57.67
CA SER A 158 48.94 40.54 57.35
C SER A 158 49.16 41.39 58.61
N SER A 159 48.56 41.01 59.74
CA SER A 159 48.82 41.61 61.06
C SER A 159 50.23 41.32 61.59
N TYR A 160 50.85 40.21 61.18
CA TYR A 160 52.23 39.85 61.56
C TYR A 160 53.28 40.29 60.52
N THR A 161 52.92 40.47 59.25
CA THR A 161 53.84 40.81 58.14
C THR A 161 53.92 42.31 57.82
N MET A 162 53.00 43.15 58.30
CA MET A 162 53.16 44.62 58.27
C MET A 162 54.37 45.12 59.07
N GLN A 163 54.94 44.29 59.97
CA GLN A 163 56.18 44.61 60.69
C GLN A 163 57.44 43.98 60.05
N SER A 164 57.29 43.15 59.02
CA SER A 164 58.42 42.44 58.39
C SER A 164 58.05 41.95 56.99
N SER A 165 58.13 42.81 55.97
CA SER A 165 58.81 42.44 54.71
C SER A 165 58.82 43.58 53.69
N LEU A 166 60.03 44.03 53.38
CA LEU A 166 60.40 44.88 52.25
C LEU A 166 61.20 44.07 51.22
N GLY A 167 60.91 42.76 51.05
CA GLY A 167 61.88 41.87 50.40
C GLY A 167 61.37 40.57 49.76
N ALA A 168 60.12 40.45 49.33
CA ALA A 168 59.64 39.21 48.71
C ALA A 168 58.66 39.47 47.54
N SER A 169 59.12 40.15 46.48
CA SER A 169 58.32 40.39 45.25
C SER A 169 58.79 39.58 44.04
N SER A 170 59.76 38.66 44.20
CA SER A 170 60.28 37.87 43.09
C SER A 170 59.75 36.43 43.04
N GLY A 171 59.22 35.87 44.14
CA GLY A 171 58.71 34.50 44.18
C GLY A 171 57.31 34.34 43.58
N ASP A 172 56.46 35.34 43.78
CA ASP A 172 55.06 35.30 43.35
C ASP A 172 54.91 35.26 41.82
N VAL A 173 55.83 35.89 41.08
CA VAL A 173 55.77 35.94 39.60
C VAL A 173 56.07 34.58 38.98
N ASP A 174 57.02 33.83 39.55
CA ASP A 174 57.37 32.48 39.08
C ASP A 174 56.30 31.44 39.49
N GLN A 175 55.64 31.65 40.63
CA GLN A 175 54.49 30.83 41.04
C GLN A 175 53.25 31.06 40.16
N VAL A 176 52.94 32.30 39.80
CA VAL A 176 51.84 32.59 38.86
C VAL A 176 52.15 32.03 37.47
N ARG A 177 53.41 32.09 37.02
CA ARG A 177 53.83 31.54 35.73
C ARG A 177 53.73 30.00 35.68
N SER A 178 54.15 29.31 36.74
CA SER A 178 54.01 27.85 36.83
C SER A 178 52.55 27.42 36.98
N PHE A 179 51.74 28.16 37.74
CA PHE A 179 50.30 27.89 37.86
C PHE A 179 49.57 28.06 36.53
N ALA A 180 49.84 29.14 35.78
CA ALA A 180 49.25 29.35 34.45
C ALA A 180 49.62 28.26 33.46
N GLN A 181 50.89 27.80 33.45
CA GLN A 181 51.32 26.67 32.62
C GLN A 181 50.61 25.36 33.01
N SER A 182 50.42 25.10 34.31
CA SER A 182 49.70 23.91 34.78
C SER A 182 48.21 23.92 34.42
N ALA A 183 47.55 25.08 34.55
CA ALA A 183 46.14 25.27 34.20
C ALA A 183 45.92 25.11 32.68
N GLN A 184 46.86 25.59 31.86
CA GLN A 184 46.80 25.42 30.41
C GLN A 184 46.95 23.95 29.99
N ALA A 185 47.86 23.19 30.64
CA ALA A 185 47.99 21.76 30.41
C ALA A 185 46.73 20.98 30.85
N GLN A 186 46.13 21.37 31.97
CA GLN A 186 44.91 20.75 32.47
C GLN A 186 43.70 21.00 31.56
N MET A 187 43.52 22.22 31.04
CA MET A 187 42.46 22.53 30.08
C MET A 187 42.63 21.76 28.77
N GLN A 188 43.86 21.58 28.29
CA GLN A 188 44.11 20.79 27.08
C GLN A 188 43.72 19.32 27.29
N SER A 189 44.06 18.73 28.44
CA SER A 189 43.69 17.36 28.80
C SER A 189 42.17 17.16 28.91
N ILE A 190 41.45 18.14 29.47
CA ILE A 190 39.99 18.11 29.56
C ILE A 190 39.37 18.20 28.15
N MET A 191 39.89 19.06 27.28
CA MET A 191 39.42 19.18 25.89
C MET A 191 39.64 17.89 25.08
N ASP A 192 40.80 17.25 25.23
CA ASP A 192 41.08 15.97 24.56
C ASP A 192 40.16 14.85 25.06
N THR A 193 39.81 14.85 26.34
CA THR A 193 38.87 13.90 26.94
C THR A 193 37.44 14.14 26.45
N PHE A 194 37.00 15.40 26.32
CA PHE A 194 35.71 15.73 25.72
C PHE A 194 35.65 15.37 24.24
N ALA A 195 36.72 15.60 23.48
CA ALA A 195 36.79 15.22 22.08
C ALA A 195 36.66 13.69 21.91
N ALA A 196 37.29 12.91 22.79
CA ALA A 196 37.15 11.46 22.81
C ALA A 196 35.71 11.01 23.16
N GLN A 197 35.10 11.61 24.19
CA GLN A 197 33.72 11.29 24.59
C GLN A 197 32.67 11.69 23.53
N VAL A 198 32.89 12.81 22.82
CA VAL A 198 32.01 13.24 21.71
C VAL A 198 32.18 12.32 20.49
N ALA A 199 33.39 11.83 20.21
CA ALA A 199 33.60 10.83 19.16
C ALA A 199 32.94 9.47 19.50
N GLU A 200 32.95 9.08 20.77
CA GLU A 200 32.28 7.88 21.27
C GLU A 200 30.74 8.01 21.21
N LEU A 201 30.20 9.19 21.50
CA LEU A 201 28.77 9.52 21.32
C LEU A 201 28.36 9.69 19.86
N GLY A 202 29.29 10.09 18.98
CA GLY A 202 29.07 10.22 17.54
C GLY A 202 29.21 8.89 16.76
N GLY A 203 29.94 7.91 17.30
CA GLY A 203 30.13 6.57 16.70
C GLY A 203 28.99 5.58 16.94
N GLY A 204 28.07 5.90 17.86
CA GLY A 204 26.97 5.04 18.28
C GLY A 204 25.64 5.21 17.52
N ARG A 205 25.65 5.38 16.19
CA ARG A 205 24.45 5.17 15.32
C ARG A 205 24.80 5.18 13.82
N GLY A 206 25.66 4.26 13.39
CA GLY A 206 25.79 3.88 11.99
C GLY A 206 25.01 2.60 11.71
N TYR A 207 23.73 2.69 11.37
CA TYR A 207 23.02 1.56 10.77
C TYR A 207 23.67 1.28 9.41
N SER A 208 24.28 0.11 9.30
CA SER A 208 24.77 -0.48 8.07
C SER A 208 23.60 -0.80 7.13
N THR A 209 23.31 0.08 6.16
CA THR A 209 22.59 -0.33 4.96
C THR A 209 23.58 -1.06 4.06
N GLN A 210 23.56 -2.39 4.20
CA GLN A 210 24.30 -3.34 3.42
C GLN A 210 23.79 -3.30 1.98
N TYR A 211 24.46 -2.53 1.12
CA TYR A 211 24.29 -2.59 -0.33
C TYR A 211 24.91 -3.90 -0.84
N VAL A 212 24.07 -4.92 -1.03
CA VAL A 212 24.41 -6.12 -1.78
C VAL A 212 24.39 -5.76 -3.26
N ASN A 213 25.58 -5.64 -3.84
CA ASN A 213 25.76 -5.53 -5.28
C ASN A 213 25.84 -6.94 -5.86
N GLY A 214 24.78 -7.36 -6.55
CA GLY A 214 24.69 -8.61 -7.30
C GLY A 214 24.04 -8.33 -8.64
N SER A 215 24.86 -8.04 -9.64
CA SER A 215 24.45 -7.97 -11.04
C SER A 215 24.14 -9.37 -11.58
N ALA A 216 22.98 -9.58 -12.20
CA ALA A 216 22.85 -10.17 -13.54
C ALA A 216 21.38 -10.50 -13.92
N HIS A 217 21.06 -10.17 -15.18
CA HIS A 217 20.05 -10.73 -16.09
C HIS A 217 18.53 -10.49 -15.86
N GLU A 218 18.01 -9.69 -16.81
CA GLU A 218 16.89 -10.02 -17.71
C GLU A 218 15.43 -9.59 -17.42
N HIS A 219 14.96 -8.80 -18.39
CA HIS A 219 13.65 -8.86 -19.08
C HIS A 219 12.38 -8.23 -18.47
N ASN A 220 11.74 -7.45 -19.37
CA ASN A 220 10.32 -7.07 -19.46
C ASN A 220 9.86 -5.74 -18.83
N GLY A 221 10.21 -4.66 -19.54
CA GLY A 221 9.26 -3.88 -20.34
C GLY A 221 7.79 -3.79 -19.89
N TRP A 222 7.44 -2.64 -19.30
CA TRP A 222 6.14 -2.01 -19.48
C TRP A 222 6.37 -0.50 -19.70
N GLN A 223 6.48 -0.11 -20.97
CA GLN A 223 6.40 1.29 -21.40
C GLN A 223 4.93 1.66 -21.54
N ILE A 224 4.52 2.71 -20.82
CA ILE A 224 3.20 3.32 -20.92
C ILE A 224 3.21 4.25 -22.14
N GLU A 225 2.53 3.87 -23.22
CA GLU A 225 2.27 4.74 -24.37
C GLU A 225 1.13 5.73 -24.07
N PRO A 226 1.25 7.02 -24.48
CA PRO A 226 0.11 7.93 -24.54
C PRO A 226 -0.65 7.80 -25.89
N PRO A 227 -1.98 7.99 -25.91
CA PRO A 227 -2.78 7.81 -27.13
C PRO A 227 -2.52 8.93 -28.14
N ARG A 228 -2.03 8.56 -29.34
CA ARG A 228 -2.02 9.43 -30.53
C ARG A 228 -3.33 9.27 -31.30
N GLY A 229 -3.90 10.41 -31.68
CA GLY A 229 -5.22 10.52 -32.29
C GLY A 229 -5.37 9.90 -33.68
N ARG A 230 -6.63 9.57 -34.02
CA ARG A 230 -7.08 9.40 -35.41
C ARG A 230 -7.65 10.73 -35.89
N GLY A 231 -6.96 11.35 -36.83
CA GLY A 231 -7.63 12.17 -37.83
C GLY A 231 -8.14 11.23 -38.92
N ASP A 232 -9.43 11.31 -39.22
CA ASP A 232 -9.96 10.93 -40.52
C ASP A 232 -10.48 12.21 -41.18
N GLN A 233 -9.91 12.51 -42.34
CA GLN A 233 -10.36 13.56 -43.22
C GLN A 233 -11.36 12.98 -44.23
N ARG A 234 -12.21 13.89 -44.74
CA ARG A 234 -12.88 13.89 -46.06
C ARG A 234 -14.32 13.38 -46.12
N GLY A 235 -15.18 14.33 -46.47
CA GLY A 235 -16.51 14.13 -47.04
C GLY A 235 -17.14 15.49 -47.37
N SER A 236 -16.68 16.14 -48.43
CA SER A 236 -17.37 17.26 -49.08
C SER A 236 -18.57 16.74 -49.88
N ALA A 237 -19.75 17.30 -49.63
CA ALA A 237 -20.80 17.63 -50.59
C ALA A 237 -21.83 18.52 -49.88
#